data_AF-A0A4Q9GZY7-F1
#
_entry.id   AF-A0A4Q9GZY7-F1
#
_cell.length_a   1.000
_cell.length_b   1.000
_cell.length_c   1.000
_cell.angle_alpha   90.00
_cell.angle_beta   90.00
_cell.angle_gamma   90.00
#
_symmetry.space_group_name_H-M   'P 1'
#
loop_
_entity.id
_entity.type
_entity.pdbx_description
1 polymer ?
#
loop_
_entity_poly.entity_id
_entity_poly.type
_entity_poly.pdbx_seq_one_letter_code
_entity_poly.pdbx_strand_id
1 'polypeptide(L)'
;MFYALNKIALIAFYLVTLASVFVVLPAPLTPEITHWMQLGALGLLAAHLLEIAVFRKAVALYRGPFVVSALLTLLFGFLHWKPLADARR
;
A
#
# COMPACT_ATOMS: atom_id res chain seq x y z
N MET A 1 4.26 15.79 7.82
CA MET A 1 3.50 16.13 6.60
C MET A 1 3.74 15.14 5.45
N PHE A 2 4.99 14.77 5.15
CA PHE A 2 5.34 13.79 4.09
C PHE A 2 4.63 12.42 4.23
N TYR A 3 4.52 11.88 5.45
CA TYR A 3 3.86 10.58 5.69
C TYR A 3 2.36 10.54 5.35
N ALA A 4 1.61 11.62 5.58
CA ALA A 4 0.17 11.64 5.29
C ALA A 4 -0.10 11.78 3.78
N LEU A 5 0.70 12.62 3.11
CA LEU A 5 0.62 12.82 1.66
C LEU A 5 0.90 11.52 0.89
N ASN A 6 1.93 10.77 1.27
CA ASN A 6 2.25 9.49 0.63
C ASN A 6 1.12 8.47 0.75
N LYS A 7 0.45 8.41 1.91
CA LYS A 7 -0.71 7.53 2.12
C LYS A 7 -1.89 7.90 1.24
N ILE A 8 -2.19 9.20 1.15
CA ILE A 8 -3.27 9.70 0.29
C ILE A 8 -2.95 9.41 -1.18
N ALA A 9 -1.72 9.67 -1.61
CA ALA A 9 -1.26 9.39 -2.97
C ALA A 9 -1.35 7.89 -3.29
N LEU A 10 -0.95 7.01 -2.37
CA LEU A 10 -1.02 5.56 -2.55
C LEU A 10 -2.47 5.06 -2.66
N ILE A 11 -3.37 5.54 -1.80
CA ILE A 11 -4.80 5.22 -1.91
C ILE A 11 -5.34 5.70 -3.25
N ALA A 12 -5.08 6.95 -3.64
CA ALA A 12 -5.54 7.49 -4.91
C ALA A 12 -5.01 6.65 -6.09
N PHE A 13 -3.73 6.29 -6.05
CA PHE A 13 -3.11 5.43 -7.05
C PHE A 13 -3.80 4.05 -7.14
N TYR A 14 -4.06 3.39 -6.02
CA TYR A 14 -4.80 2.13 -6.01
C TYR A 14 -6.23 2.27 -6.52
N LEU A 15 -6.95 3.33 -6.14
CA LEU A 15 -8.33 3.56 -6.60
C LEU A 15 -8.39 3.80 -8.11
N VAL A 16 -7.50 4.65 -8.64
CA VAL A 16 -7.42 4.91 -10.10
C VAL A 16 -7.02 3.65 -10.85
N THR A 17 -6.05 2.90 -10.33
CA THR A 17 -5.64 1.62 -10.92
C THR A 17 -6.77 0.61 -10.92
N LEU A 18 -7.51 0.49 -9.81
CA LEU A 18 -8.68 -0.39 -9.72
C LEU A 18 -9.77 0.02 -10.71
N ALA A 19 -10.06 1.33 -10.83
CA ALA A 19 -11.01 1.83 -11.81
C ALA A 19 -10.60 1.47 -13.25
N SER A 20 -9.30 1.54 -13.57
CA SER A 20 -8.78 1.19 -14.90
C SER A 20 -9.03 -0.27 -15.33
N VAL A 21 -9.31 -1.18 -14.37
CA VAL A 21 -9.66 -2.58 -14.66
C VAL A 21 -11.08 -2.71 -15.17
N PHE A 22 -11.98 -1.82 -14.75
CA PHE A 22 -13.41 -1.87 -15.08
C PHE A 22 -13.80 -0.92 -16.21
N VAL A 23 -13.08 0.19 -16.37
CA VAL A 23 -13.38 1.22 -17.36
C VAL A 23 -12.12 1.71 -18.06
N VAL A 24 -12.26 2.08 -19.33
CA VAL A 24 -11.22 2.81 -20.05
C VAL A 24 -11.18 4.24 -19.51
N LEU A 25 -10.04 4.64 -18.95
CA LEU A 25 -9.87 5.98 -18.40
C LEU A 25 -9.68 7.01 -19.52
N PRO A 26 -10.17 8.25 -19.35
CA PRO A 26 -9.98 9.30 -20.34
C PRO A 26 -8.51 9.73 -20.43
N ALA A 27 -8.14 10.38 -21.54
CA ALA A 27 -6.83 11.01 -21.70
C ALA A 27 -6.55 11.98 -20.51
N PRO A 28 -5.31 12.02 -20.00
CA PRO A 28 -4.07 11.47 -20.58
C PRO A 28 -3.77 10.00 -20.20
N LEU A 29 -4.66 9.31 -19.49
CA LEU A 29 -4.43 7.93 -19.03
C LEU A 29 -4.68 6.92 -20.17
N THR A 30 -3.73 6.84 -21.10
CA THR A 30 -3.79 5.91 -22.23
C THR A 30 -3.72 4.45 -21.75
N PRO A 31 -4.16 3.47 -22.56
CA PRO A 31 -4.08 2.05 -22.22
C PRO A 31 -2.67 1.60 -21.81
N GLU A 32 -1.63 2.10 -22.49
CA GLU A 32 -0.23 1.83 -22.15
C GLU A 32 0.14 2.34 -20.76
N ILE A 33 -0.24 3.58 -20.43
CA ILE A 33 0.00 4.15 -19.09
C ILE A 33 -0.75 3.33 -18.04
N THR A 34 -2.01 3.00 -18.27
CA THR A 34 -2.79 2.19 -17.32
C THR A 34 -2.20 0.80 -17.10
N HIS A 35 -1.60 0.18 -18.14
CA HIS A 35 -0.92 -1.10 -18.01
C HIS A 35 0.28 -1.02 -17.06
N TRP A 36 1.15 -0.02 -17.24
CA TRP A 36 2.28 0.19 -16.34
C TRP A 36 1.85 0.57 -14.93
N MET A 37 0.77 1.34 -14.77
CA MET A 37 0.19 1.63 -13.46
C MET A 37 -0.28 0.36 -12.74
N GLN A 38 -0.95 -0.56 -13.46
CA GLN A 38 -1.40 -1.84 -12.91
C GLN A 38 -0.22 -2.71 -12.45
N LEU A 39 0.85 -2.80 -13.25
CA LEU A 39 2.07 -3.50 -12.86
C LEU A 39 2.74 -2.85 -11.64
N GLY A 40 2.78 -1.51 -11.59
CA GLY A 40 3.29 -0.77 -10.44
C GLY A 40 2.49 -1.02 -9.17
N ALA A 41 1.16 -1.03 -9.27
CA ALA A 41 0.27 -1.34 -8.14
C ALA A 41 0.45 -2.76 -7.65
N LEU A 42 0.58 -3.73 -8.57
CA LEU A 42 0.86 -5.12 -8.23
C LEU A 42 2.23 -5.26 -7.53
N GLY A 43 3.25 -4.58 -8.04
CA GLY A 43 4.58 -4.54 -7.42
C GLY A 43 4.56 -3.96 -6.01
N LEU A 44 3.86 -2.84 -5.80
CA LEU A 44 3.67 -2.24 -4.47
C LEU A 44 2.93 -3.19 -3.52
N LEU A 45 1.85 -3.81 -3.99
CA LEU A 45 1.09 -4.76 -3.18
C LEU A 45 1.94 -5.97 -2.78
N ALA A 46 2.73 -6.50 -3.72
CA ALA A 46 3.67 -7.58 -3.46
C ALA A 46 4.74 -7.17 -2.44
N ALA A 47 5.29 -5.96 -2.55
CA ALA A 47 6.24 -5.43 -1.57
C ALA A 47 5.62 -5.32 -0.17
N HIS A 48 4.39 -4.83 -0.05
CA HIS A 48 3.70 -4.76 1.24
C HIS A 48 3.38 -6.14 1.82
N LEU A 49 3.04 -7.13 0.98
CA LEU A 49 2.90 -8.52 1.41
C LEU A 49 4.22 -9.09 1.95
N LEU A 50 5.34 -8.80 1.27
CA LEU A 50 6.67 -9.17 1.75
C LEU A 50 6.98 -8.52 3.09
N GLU A 51 6.59 -7.27 3.33
CA GLU A 51 6.75 -6.64 4.64
C GLU A 51 5.99 -7.37 5.74
N ILE A 52 4.76 -7.79 5.47
CA ILE A 52 3.97 -8.56 6.44
C ILE A 52 4.65 -9.89 6.75
N ALA A 53 5.22 -10.56 5.74
CA ALA A 53 5.91 -11.83 5.91
C ALA A 53 7.23 -11.69 6.67
N VAL A 54 8.08 -10.73 6.28
CA VAL A 54 9.43 -10.52 6.84
C VAL A 54 9.36 -9.87 8.22
N PHE A 55 8.52 -8.84 8.39
CA PHE A 55 8.40 -8.07 9.62
C PHE A 55 7.17 -8.46 10.45
N ARG A 56 6.71 -9.71 10.33
CA ARG A 56 5.52 -10.22 11.02
C ARG A 56 5.48 -9.87 12.51
N LYS A 57 6.61 -10.02 13.21
CA LYS A 57 6.71 -9.71 14.65
C LYS A 57 6.47 -8.24 14.94
N ALA A 58 6.95 -7.34 14.07
CA ALA A 58 6.78 -5.90 14.23
C ALA A 58 5.37 -5.45 13.83
N VAL A 59 4.81 -6.02 12.76
CA VAL A 59 3.42 -5.81 12.34
C VAL A 59 2.46 -6.27 13.45
N ALA A 60 2.75 -7.38 14.13
CA ALA A 60 1.96 -7.86 15.26
C ALA A 60 2.01 -6.99 16.52
N LEU A 61 2.81 -5.91 16.56
CA LEU A 61 2.85 -4.98 17.70
C LEU A 61 1.67 -4.00 17.72
N TYR A 62 0.89 -3.93 16.64
CA TYR A 62 -0.31 -3.12 16.60
C TYR A 62 -1.30 -3.54 17.70
N ARG A 63 -1.82 -2.56 18.44
CA ARG A 63 -2.82 -2.79 19.50
C ARG A 63 -4.19 -3.06 18.88
N GLY A 64 -4.40 -4.29 18.40
CA GLY A 64 -5.64 -4.72 17.78
C GLY A 64 -5.49 -6.06 17.04
N PRO A 65 -6.51 -6.48 16.26
CA PRO A 65 -6.44 -7.71 15.48
C PRO A 65 -5.30 -7.65 14.46
N PHE A 66 -4.57 -8.76 14.29
CA PHE A 66 -3.48 -8.85 13.30
C PHE A 66 -3.95 -8.49 11.88
N VAL A 67 -5.17 -8.88 11.53
CA VAL A 67 -5.78 -8.57 10.23
C VAL A 67 -5.87 -7.06 10.00
N VAL A 68 -6.20 -6.27 11.02
CA VAL A 68 -6.24 -4.81 10.91
C VAL A 68 -4.84 -4.26 10.62
N SER A 69 -3.84 -4.75 11.34
CA SER A 69 -2.46 -4.31 11.09
C SER A 69 -1.95 -4.73 9.71
N ALA A 70 -2.30 -5.93 9.26
CA ALA A 70 -1.96 -6.41 7.92
C ALA A 70 -2.62 -5.54 6.84
N LEU A 71 -3.91 -5.20 6.98
CA LEU A 71 -4.60 -4.29 6.08
C LEU A 71 -3.95 -2.90 6.06
N LEU A 72 -3.57 -2.38 7.22
CA LEU A 72 -2.85 -1.10 7.30
C LEU A 72 -1.49 -1.17 6.60
N THR A 73 -0.77 -2.29 6.70
CA THR A 73 0.47 -2.49 5.95
C THR A 73 0.23 -2.61 4.44
N LEU A 74 -0.83 -3.29 3.99
CA LEU A 74 -1.17 -3.39 2.56
C LEU A 74 -1.55 -2.04 1.95
N LEU A 75 -2.32 -1.23 2.68
CA LEU A 75 -2.79 0.08 2.21
C LEU A 75 -1.72 1.17 2.34
N PHE A 76 -0.73 1.01 3.22
CA PHE A 76 0.20 2.07 3.61
C PHE A 76 1.67 1.67 3.78
N GLY A 77 2.11 0.48 3.37
CA GLY A 77 3.52 0.04 3.51
C GLY A 77 4.46 1.04 2.83
N PHE A 78 5.56 1.47 3.47
CA PHE A 78 6.75 0.63 3.59
C PHE A 78 7.33 0.43 5.02
N LEU A 79 6.86 1.17 6.02
CA LEU A 79 7.39 1.11 7.40
C LEU A 79 6.32 1.45 8.43
N HIS A 80 5.05 1.15 8.15
CA HIS A 80 3.94 1.50 9.05
C HIS A 80 4.14 0.96 10.48
N TRP A 81 4.75 -0.23 10.60
CA TRP A 81 5.06 -0.89 11.87
C TRP A 81 6.29 -0.31 12.58
N LYS A 82 7.14 0.47 11.91
CA LYS A 82 8.43 0.93 12.48
C LYS A 82 8.26 1.79 13.73
N PRO A 83 7.35 2.78 13.80
CA PRO A 83 7.12 3.54 15.04
C PRO A 83 6.67 2.66 16.22
N LEU A 84 5.93 1.57 15.94
CA LEU A 84 5.50 0.62 16.97
C LEU A 84 6.67 -0.24 17.47
N ALA A 85 7.58 -0.63 16.58
CA ALA A 85 8.80 -1.35 16.92
C ALA A 85 9.78 -0.46 17.71
N ASP A 86 9.96 0.79 17.28
CA ASP A 86 10.82 1.77 17.95
C ASP A 86 10.30 2.09 19.37
N ALA A 87 8.98 2.21 19.56
CA ALA A 87 8.37 2.46 20.87
C ALA A 87 8.42 1.26 21.85
N ARG A 88 8.78 0.06 21.38
CA ARG A 88 8.91 -1.15 22.21
C ARG A 88 10.35 -1.43 22.65
N ARG A 89 11.33 -0.80 22.02
CA ARG A 89 12.75 -0.87 22.41
C ARG A 89 13.03 0.08 23.58
#